data_AF-A0AAV8VSA5-F1
#
_entry.id   AF-A0AAV8VSA5-F1
#
_cell.length_a   1.000
_cell.length_b   1.000
_cell.length_c   1.000
_cell.angle_alpha   90.00
_cell.angle_beta   90.00
_cell.angle_gamma   90.00
#
_symmetry.space_group_name_H-M   'P 1'
#
loop_
_entity.id
_entity.type
_entity.pdbx_description
1 polymer ?
#
loop_
_entity_poly.entity_id
_entity_poly.type
_entity_poly.pdbx_seq_one_letter_code
_entity_poly.pdbx_strand_id
1 'polypeptide(L)'
;MSIHLTDDKPVVYHPYRLSHSERQNVKKIVDDLLENKIIPIYDPKLKTEVHTDASKWGIGGILLQEHDNKLKPVMYYSRQTSKEEQRSYVQDCYGL
;
A
#
# COMPACT_ATOMS: atom_id res chain seq x y z
N MET A 1 -1.44 11.54 17.64
CA MET A 1 -0.46 10.46 17.40
C MET A 1 0.77 11.08 16.77
N SER A 2 1.92 11.03 17.44
CA SER A 2 3.20 11.56 16.94
C SER A 2 4.10 10.38 16.58
N ILE A 3 4.46 10.26 15.29
CA ILE A 3 5.36 9.22 14.80
C ILE A 3 6.77 9.81 14.79
N HIS A 4 7.70 9.18 15.53
CA HIS A 4 9.11 9.55 15.51
C HIS A 4 9.87 8.55 14.65
N LEU A 5 10.37 9.01 13.50
CA LEU A 5 11.18 8.19 12.60
C LEU A 5 12.63 8.15 13.08
N THR A 6 13.30 7.01 12.89
CA THR A 6 14.73 6.85 13.19
C THR A 6 15.64 7.45 12.12
N ASP A 7 15.13 7.61 10.89
CA ASP A 7 15.85 8.15 9.73
C ASP A 7 14.82 8.58 8.66
N ASP A 8 15.14 9.62 7.88
CA ASP A 8 14.28 10.19 6.85
C ASP A 8 14.56 9.60 5.44
N LYS A 9 15.41 8.58 5.32
CA LYS A 9 15.71 8.02 3.99
C LYS A 9 14.48 7.27 3.48
N PRO A 10 14.05 7.56 2.24
CA PRO A 10 12.95 6.82 1.65
C PRO A 10 13.38 5.36 1.45
N VAL A 11 12.54 4.43 1.89
CA VAL A 11 12.70 3.01 1.55
C VAL A 11 12.26 2.83 0.10
N VAL A 12 13.23 2.73 -0.81
CA VAL A 12 12.97 2.55 -2.24
C VAL A 12 13.00 1.07 -2.59
N TYR A 13 11.87 0.55 -3.07
CA TYR A 13 11.78 -0.79 -3.62
C TYR A 13 11.83 -0.76 -5.15
N HIS A 14 12.45 -1.78 -5.73
CA HIS A 14 12.43 -1.96 -7.18
C HIS A 14 11.00 -2.30 -7.63
N PRO A 15 10.48 -1.67 -8.69
CA PRO A 15 9.17 -1.99 -9.23
C PRO A 15 9.05 -3.47 -9.56
N TYR A 16 7.88 -4.05 -9.30
CA TYR A 16 7.62 -5.45 -9.64
C TYR A 16 7.80 -5.66 -11.14
N ARG A 17 8.66 -6.61 -11.52
CA ARG A 17 8.96 -6.87 -12.94
C ARG A 17 7.83 -7.71 -13.54
N LEU A 18 6.88 -7.03 -14.16
CA LEU A 18 5.84 -7.66 -14.98
C LEU A 18 6.33 -7.84 -16.42
N SER A 19 6.09 -9.02 -17.00
CA SER A 19 6.25 -9.28 -18.43
C SER A 19 5.30 -8.43 -19.27
N HIS A 20 5.52 -8.37 -20.59
CA HIS A 20 4.69 -7.54 -21.47
C HIS A 20 3.21 -7.94 -21.44
N SER A 21 2.92 -9.25 -21.47
CA SER A 21 1.55 -9.78 -21.41
C SER A 21 0.89 -9.49 -20.05
N GLU A 22 1.61 -9.66 -18.95
CA GLU A 22 1.09 -9.35 -17.61
C GLU A 22 0.79 -7.86 -17.45
N ARG A 23 1.65 -6.97 -17.95
CA ARG A 23 1.40 -5.51 -17.95
C ARG A 23 0.14 -5.16 -18.72
N GLN A 24 -0.11 -5.79 -19.87
CA GLN A 24 -1.33 -5.58 -20.64
C GLN A 24 -2.57 -6.04 -19.87
N ASN A 25 -2.51 -7.17 -19.18
CA ASN A 25 -3.62 -7.67 -18.36
C ASN A 25 -3.90 -6.74 -17.18
N VAL A 26 -2.86 -6.33 -16.45
CA VAL A 26 -3.01 -5.36 -15.34
C VAL A 26 -3.59 -4.05 -15.85
N LYS A 27 -3.10 -3.54 -16.99
CA LYS A 27 -3.65 -2.32 -17.59
C LYS A 27 -5.13 -2.46 -17.92
N LYS A 28 -5.56 -3.55 -18.56
CA LYS A 28 -6.98 -3.80 -18.85
C LYS A 28 -7.85 -3.81 -17.60
N ILE A 29 -7.38 -4.44 -16.52
CA ILE A 29 -8.11 -4.46 -15.24
C ILE A 29 -8.21 -3.05 -14.67
N VAL A 30 -7.12 -2.28 -14.68
CA VAL A 30 -7.12 -0.90 -14.18
C VAL A 30 -8.06 -0.01 -15.01
N ASP A 31 -8.03 -0.13 -16.34
CA ASP A 31 -8.89 0.61 -17.25
C ASP A 31 -10.37 0.29 -16.98
N ASP A 32 -10.74 -0.98 -16.82
CA ASP A 32 -12.10 -1.42 -16.48
C ASP A 32 -12.57 -0.88 -15.10
N LEU A 33 -11.70 -0.89 -14.09
CA LEU A 33 -12.01 -0.32 -12.77
C LEU A 33 -12.21 1.21 -12.81
N LEU A 34 -11.45 1.90 -13.65
CA LEU A 34 -11.58 3.35 -13.86
C LEU A 34 -12.89 3.69 -14.60
N GLU A 35 -13.21 2.95 -15.67
CA GLU A 35 -14.43 3.13 -16.46
C GLU A 35 -15.69 2.92 -15.59
N ASN A 36 -15.67 1.91 -14.73
CA ASN A 36 -16.76 1.63 -13.79
C ASN A 36 -16.75 2.55 -12.55
N LYS A 37 -15.84 3.54 -12.47
CA LYS A 37 -15.69 4.48 -11.35
C LYS A 37 -15.49 3.80 -9.99
N ILE A 38 -14.88 2.61 -9.99
CA ILE A 38 -14.59 1.85 -8.78
C ILE A 38 -13.38 2.45 -8.06
N ILE A 39 -12.35 2.85 -8.82
CA ILE A 39 -11.17 3.55 -8.30
C ILE A 39 -11.06 4.94 -8.94
N PRO A 40 -10.74 6.00 -8.19
CA PRO A 40 -10.44 7.32 -8.75
C PRO A 40 -8.96 7.50 -9.07
N ILE A 41 -8.66 8.48 -9.93
CA ILE A 41 -7.30 8.95 -10.17
C ILE A 41 -6.85 9.79 -8.98
N TYR A 42 -5.59 9.63 -8.59
CA TYR A 42 -4.97 10.41 -7.51
C TYR A 42 -5.00 11.92 -7.82
N ASP A 43 -5.47 12.72 -6.85
CA ASP A 43 -5.43 14.19 -6.90
C ASP A 43 -4.63 14.75 -5.72
N PRO A 44 -3.47 15.42 -5.93
CA PRO A 44 -2.63 15.93 -4.85
C PRO A 44 -3.29 17.00 -3.97
N LYS A 45 -4.43 17.57 -4.37
CA LYS A 45 -5.17 18.57 -3.58
C LYS A 45 -6.13 17.95 -2.57
N LEU A 46 -6.49 16.69 -2.77
CA LEU A 46 -7.45 16.00 -1.90
C LEU A 46 -6.75 15.41 -0.69
N LYS A 47 -7.48 15.41 0.43
CA LYS A 47 -7.01 14.80 1.66
C LYS A 47 -6.80 13.30 1.46
N THR A 48 -5.64 12.83 1.90
CA THR A 48 -5.26 11.42 1.87
C THR A 48 -5.35 10.81 3.26
N GLU A 49 -5.74 9.54 3.33
CA GLU A 49 -5.66 8.71 4.53
C GLU A 49 -4.97 7.40 4.18
N VAL A 50 -4.12 6.90 5.07
CA VAL A 50 -3.45 5.61 4.88
C VAL A 50 -4.02 4.62 5.87
N HIS A 51 -4.61 3.54 5.35
CA HIS A 51 -5.03 2.39 6.15
C HIS A 51 -3.98 1.30 5.99
N THR A 52 -3.38 0.86 7.08
CA THR A 52 -2.39 -0.22 7.06
C THR A 52 -2.78 -1.32 8.00
N ASP A 53 -2.46 -2.55 7.60
CA ASP A 53 -2.48 -3.72 8.48
C ASP A 53 -1.17 -4.48 8.32
N ALA A 54 -0.73 -5.15 9.37
CA ALA A 54 0.52 -5.87 9.35
C ALA A 54 0.44 -7.12 10.22
N SER A 55 0.95 -8.22 9.66
CA SER A 55 1.06 -9.51 10.31
C SER A 55 2.52 -9.95 10.32
N LYS A 56 2.79 -11.05 11.01
CA LYS A 56 4.09 -11.71 10.96
C LYS A 56 4.58 -11.89 9.52
N TRP A 57 3.70 -12.22 8.57
CA TRP A 57 4.08 -12.63 7.20
C TRP A 57 4.07 -11.53 6.16
N GLY A 58 3.40 -10.41 6.43
CA GLY A 58 3.21 -9.39 5.42
C GLY A 58 2.61 -8.11 5.97
N ILE A 59 2.91 -7.04 5.25
CA ILE A 59 2.40 -5.69 5.50
C ILE A 59 1.52 -5.32 4.31
N GLY A 60 0.31 -4.85 4.61
CA GLY A 60 -0.66 -4.32 3.67
C GLY A 60 -0.92 -2.85 3.94
N GLY A 61 -1.16 -2.08 2.88
CA GLY A 61 -1.51 -0.67 2.95
C GLY A 61 -2.45 -0.27 1.84
N ILE A 62 -3.36 0.64 2.14
CA ILE A 62 -4.25 1.27 1.17
C ILE A 62 -4.14 2.77 1.38
N LEU A 63 -3.78 3.48 0.31
CA LEU A 63 -3.91 4.93 0.24
C LEU A 63 -5.32 5.26 -0.23
N LEU A 64 -6.07 5.95 0.61
CA LEU A 64 -7.41 6.44 0.35
C LEU A 64 -7.36 7.95 0.12
N GLN A 65 -8.25 8.45 -0.72
CA GLN A 65 -8.49 9.88 -0.87
C GLN A 65 -9.96 10.21 -0.69
N GLU A 66 -10.23 11.38 -0.12
CA GLU A 66 -11.59 11.88 0.04
C GLU A 66 -12.10 12.47 -1.28
N HIS A 67 -12.91 11.68 -1.99
CA HIS A 67 -13.59 12.05 -3.24
C HIS A 67 -15.10 12.07 -2.99
N ASP A 68 -15.77 13.19 -3.27
CA ASP A 68 -17.22 13.34 -3.06
C ASP A 68 -17.66 13.04 -1.61
N ASN A 69 -16.88 13.50 -0.62
CA ASN A 69 -17.08 13.22 0.82
C ASN A 69 -17.06 11.71 1.17
N LYS A 70 -16.42 10.88 0.34
CA LYS A 70 -16.21 9.45 0.59
C LYS A 70 -14.74 9.10 0.41
N LEU A 71 -14.21 8.30 1.32
CA LEU A 71 -12.88 7.71 1.15
C LEU A 71 -12.93 6.67 0.03
N LYS A 72 -12.12 6.87 -1.00
CA LYS A 72 -11.97 5.96 -2.14
C LYS A 72 -10.51 5.54 -2.29
N PRO A 73 -10.23 4.25 -2.56
CA PRO A 73 -8.86 3.75 -2.67
C PRO A 73 -8.20 4.20 -3.98
N VAL A 74 -7.02 4.80 -3.88
CA VAL A 74 -6.24 5.30 -5.04
C VAL A 74 -4.95 4.52 -5.26
N MET A 75 -4.44 3.83 -4.22
CA MET A 75 -3.25 2.98 -4.34
C MET A 75 -3.32 1.85 -3.32
N TYR A 76 -2.87 0.67 -3.75
CA TYR A 76 -2.68 -0.50 -2.90
C TYR A 76 -1.19 -0.79 -2.77
N TYR A 77 -0.79 -1.19 -1.58
CA TYR A 77 0.56 -1.60 -1.26
C TYR A 77 0.51 -2.92 -0.51
N SER A 78 1.36 -3.86 -0.91
CA SER A 78 1.56 -5.09 -0.17
C SER A 78 2.99 -5.58 -0.32
N ARG A 79 3.56 -6.09 0.76
CA ARG A 79 4.84 -6.81 0.72
C ARG A 79 4.87 -7.91 1.76
N GLN A 80 5.69 -8.92 1.50
CA GLN A 80 6.10 -9.85 2.53
C GLN A 80 7.07 -9.17 3.49
N THR A 81 6.98 -9.54 4.77
CA THR A 81 7.93 -9.14 5.79
C THR A 81 9.27 -9.86 5.59
N SER A 82 10.37 -9.20 5.93
CA SER A 82 11.70 -9.82 5.94
C SER A 82 11.82 -10.87 7.04
N LYS A 83 12.87 -11.70 6.98
CA LYS A 83 13.15 -12.69 8.04
C LYS A 83 13.42 -12.03 9.39
N GLU A 84 13.91 -10.79 9.38
CA GLU A 84 14.20 -9.98 10.56
C GLU A 84 12.90 -9.41 11.13
N GLU A 85 12.03 -8.84 10.28
CA GLU A 85 10.70 -8.35 10.69
C GLU A 85 9.83 -9.50 11.25
N GLN A 86 9.86 -10.67 10.60
CA GLN A 86 9.18 -11.88 11.08
C GLN A 86 9.65 -12.31 12.49
N ARG A 87 10.94 -12.08 12.80
CA ARG A 87 11.53 -12.41 14.12
C ARG A 87 11.15 -11.38 15.17
N SER A 88 11.11 -10.08 14.81
CA SER A 88 10.63 -9.02 15.71
C SER A 88 9.17 -9.24 16.12
N TYR A 89 8.31 -9.61 15.17
CA TYR A 89 6.90 -9.97 15.45
C TYR A 89 6.75 -11.09 16.49
N VAL A 90 7.71 -12.02 16.53
CA VAL A 90 7.74 -13.09 17.54
C VAL A 90 8.11 -12.52 18.91
N GLN A 91 9.09 -11.60 18.99
CA GLN A 91 9.46 -10.97 20.26
C GLN A 91 8.30 -10.18 20.89
N ASP A 92 7.55 -9.40 20.09
CA ASP A 92 6.40 -8.63 20.58
C ASP A 92 5.27 -9.53 21.11
N CYS A 93 5.09 -10.73 20.53
CA CYS A 93 4.12 -11.71 21.03
C CYS A 93 4.57 -12.46 22.29
N TYR A 94 5.87 -12.45 22.64
CA TYR A 94 6.41 -13.12 23.83
C TYR A 94 6.74 -12.17 24.99
N GLY A 95 6.50 -10.86 24.85
CA GLY A 95 6.50 -9.91 25.97
C GLY A 95 7.78 -9.92 26.82
N LEU A 96 8.94 -9.74 26.20
CA LEU A 96 10.20 -9.40 26.89
C LEU A 96 10.53 -7.92 26.70
#